data_AF-A0A132NJ13-F1
#
_entry.id   AF-A0A132NJ13-F1
#
_cell.length_a   1.000
_cell.length_b   1.000
_cell.length_c   1.000
_cell.angle_alpha   90.00
_cell.angle_beta   90.00
_cell.angle_gamma   90.00
#
_symmetry.space_group_name_H-M   'P 1'
#
loop_
_entity.id
_entity.type
_entity.pdbx_description
1 polymer ?
#
loop_
_entity_poly.entity_id
_entity_poly.type
_entity_poly.pdbx_seq_one_letter_code
_entity_poly.pdbx_strand_id
1 'polypeptide(L)'
;GRGIVDILSGPSGPAAPPHGRLPLAALENVGPALAFGGAAGAERAGAELGLSPEELALAREVTARTTGMLRCLVVGPSGDQDTDDLLVGQVVWFATDAGWIGLEPDPAERRMVRLAPVAREDIGTWVAPYVAEVLG
;
A
#
# COMPACT_ATOMS: atom_id res chain seq x y z
N GLY A 1 34.44 34.45 -15.28
CA GLY A 1 33.62 33.29 -15.69
C GLY A 1 33.34 32.42 -14.49
N ARG A 2 32.27 32.69 -13.76
CA ARG A 2 31.75 31.90 -12.63
C ARG A 2 30.25 32.17 -12.59
N GLY A 3 29.44 31.13 -12.73
CA GLY A 3 27.98 31.22 -12.69
C GLY A 3 27.36 30.53 -13.89
N ILE A 4 26.83 29.32 -13.66
CA ILE A 4 25.72 28.64 -14.39
C ILE A 4 25.66 27.13 -14.02
N VAL A 5 26.68 26.54 -13.40
CA VAL A 5 26.70 25.08 -13.16
C VAL A 5 25.97 24.64 -11.87
N ASP A 6 25.54 25.57 -11.01
CA ASP A 6 25.06 25.23 -9.66
C ASP A 6 23.53 25.21 -9.47
N ILE A 7 22.74 25.28 -10.56
CA ILE A 7 21.26 25.34 -10.49
C ILE A 7 20.58 24.00 -10.84
N LEU A 8 21.34 22.99 -11.29
CA LEU A 8 20.77 21.70 -11.74
C LEU A 8 20.94 20.55 -10.76
N SER A 9 21.53 20.78 -9.58
CA SER A 9 21.69 19.76 -8.54
C SER A 9 20.51 19.78 -7.56
N GLY A 10 19.30 19.49 -8.06
CA GLY A 10 18.24 18.97 -7.19
C GLY A 10 18.66 17.61 -6.64
N PRO A 11 18.06 17.10 -5.55
CA PRO A 11 18.39 15.77 -5.05
C PRO A 11 17.92 14.72 -6.06
N SER A 12 18.80 14.33 -6.99
CA SER A 12 18.55 13.22 -7.93
C SER A 12 18.85 11.89 -7.25
N GLY A 13 18.15 11.63 -6.16
CA GLY A 13 17.92 10.27 -5.67
C GLY A 13 16.62 9.74 -6.26
N PRO A 14 16.40 8.42 -6.34
CA PRO A 14 15.09 7.88 -6.68
C PRO A 14 14.05 8.45 -5.71
N ALA A 15 12.93 8.96 -6.24
CA ALA A 15 11.84 9.50 -5.43
C ALA A 15 11.34 8.42 -4.48
N ALA A 16 11.23 8.70 -3.18
CA ALA A 16 10.85 7.70 -2.17
C ALA A 16 9.53 6.99 -2.52
N PRO A 17 9.33 5.73 -2.08
CA PRO A 17 8.05 5.05 -2.23
C PRO A 17 6.89 5.88 -1.65
N PRO A 18 5.71 5.86 -2.29
CA PRO A 18 4.50 6.44 -1.73
C PRO A 18 4.27 5.94 -0.30
N HIS A 19 3.96 6.87 0.60
CA HIS A 19 3.68 6.59 2.01
C HIS A 19 2.54 7.49 2.49
N GLY A 20 1.86 7.07 3.55
CA GLY A 20 0.72 7.81 4.09
C GLY A 20 -0.42 6.91 4.52
N ARG A 21 -1.62 7.48 4.61
CA ARG A 21 -2.85 6.78 5.01
C ARG A 21 -3.94 7.07 3.98
N LEU A 22 -4.76 6.06 3.70
CA LEU A 22 -5.95 6.21 2.86
C LEU A 22 -6.96 5.10 3.17
N PRO A 23 -8.24 5.29 2.81
CA PRO A 23 -9.22 4.22 2.87
C PRO A 23 -8.78 3.06 1.97
N LEU A 24 -8.94 1.82 2.43
CA LEU A 24 -8.67 0.63 1.61
C LEU A 24 -9.45 0.67 0.29
N ALA A 25 -10.69 1.18 0.34
CA ALA A 25 -11.54 1.34 -0.84
C ALA A 25 -10.91 2.24 -1.92
N ALA A 26 -10.07 3.21 -1.55
CA ALA A 26 -9.39 4.05 -2.53
C ALA A 26 -8.35 3.25 -3.35
N LEU A 27 -7.62 2.31 -2.73
CA LEU A 27 -6.72 1.39 -3.45
C LEU A 27 -7.50 0.43 -4.36
N GLU A 28 -8.69 -0.01 -3.93
CA GLU A 28 -9.51 -0.96 -4.67
C GLU A 28 -10.19 -0.33 -5.90
N ASN A 29 -10.60 0.95 -5.83
CA ASN A 29 -11.50 1.55 -6.81
C ASN A 29 -10.87 2.64 -7.68
N VAL A 30 -9.87 3.39 -7.19
CA VAL A 30 -9.25 4.48 -7.97
C VAL A 30 -8.49 3.93 -9.17
N GLY A 31 -7.77 2.82 -9.01
CA GLY A 31 -7.01 2.19 -10.10
C GLY A 31 -7.89 1.75 -11.29
N PRO A 32 -8.93 0.94 -11.07
CA PRO A 32 -9.91 0.62 -12.11
C PRO A 32 -10.56 1.87 -12.73
N ALA A 33 -10.95 2.86 -11.91
CA ALA A 33 -11.57 4.08 -12.39
C ALA A 33 -10.63 4.91 -13.30
N LEU A 34 -9.33 4.97 -12.98
CA LEU A 34 -8.30 5.54 -13.84
C LEU A 34 -8.17 4.76 -15.15
N ALA A 35 -8.15 3.44 -15.10
CA ALA A 35 -7.96 2.61 -16.29
C ALA A 35 -9.09 2.74 -17.31
N PHE A 36 -10.34 2.80 -16.85
CA PHE A 36 -11.51 2.85 -17.73
C PHE A 36 -12.02 4.27 -18.02
N GLY A 37 -11.84 5.21 -17.09
CA GLY A 37 -12.38 6.56 -17.19
C GLY A 37 -11.34 7.68 -17.18
N GLY A 38 -10.05 7.34 -17.14
CA GLY A 38 -8.96 8.31 -17.02
C GLY A 38 -9.07 9.15 -15.75
N ALA A 39 -8.52 10.37 -15.80
CA ALA A 39 -8.58 11.30 -14.67
C ALA A 39 -10.02 11.58 -14.21
N ALA A 40 -10.95 11.75 -15.15
CA ALA A 40 -12.36 12.01 -14.84
C ALA A 40 -13.04 10.83 -14.11
N GLY A 41 -12.69 9.59 -14.48
CA GLY A 41 -13.15 8.39 -13.76
C GLY A 41 -12.65 8.38 -12.32
N ALA A 42 -11.37 8.68 -12.13
CA ALA A 42 -10.76 8.73 -10.81
C ALA A 42 -11.32 9.84 -9.91
N GLU A 43 -11.59 11.04 -10.46
CA GLU A 43 -12.28 12.12 -9.72
C GLU A 43 -13.65 11.66 -9.25
N ARG A 44 -14.42 10.99 -10.11
CA ARG A 44 -15.75 10.50 -9.76
C ARG A 44 -15.70 9.45 -8.66
N ALA A 45 -14.79 8.48 -8.77
CA ALA A 45 -14.58 7.48 -7.73
C ALA A 45 -14.13 8.11 -6.40
N GLY A 46 -13.25 9.11 -6.45
CA GLY A 46 -12.83 9.86 -5.26
C GLY A 46 -14.00 10.58 -4.59
N ALA A 47 -14.86 11.25 -5.37
CA ALA A 47 -16.05 11.92 -4.86
C ALA A 47 -17.08 10.94 -4.27
N GLU A 48 -17.32 9.80 -4.92
CA GLU A 48 -18.22 8.74 -4.43
C GLU A 48 -17.74 8.12 -3.11
N LEU A 49 -16.42 8.01 -2.93
CA LEU A 49 -15.80 7.50 -1.71
C LEU A 49 -15.59 8.58 -0.64
N GLY A 50 -15.89 9.85 -0.93
CA GLY A 50 -15.67 10.96 0.00
C GLY A 50 -14.19 11.22 0.31
N LEU A 51 -13.29 10.93 -0.63
CA LEU A 51 -11.85 11.14 -0.44
C LEU A 51 -11.51 12.62 -0.37
N SER A 52 -10.61 12.96 0.54
CA SER A 52 -9.91 14.24 0.49
C SER A 52 -9.04 14.36 -0.78
N PRO A 53 -8.68 15.58 -1.19
CA PRO A 53 -7.74 15.78 -2.31
C PRO A 53 -6.40 15.07 -2.11
N GLU A 54 -5.92 14.99 -0.87
CA GLU A 54 -4.66 14.33 -0.50
C GLU A 54 -4.75 12.81 -0.66
N GLU A 55 -5.85 12.19 -0.20
CA GLU A 55 -6.07 10.74 -0.34
C GLU A 55 -6.25 10.34 -1.82
N LEU A 56 -6.98 11.14 -2.60
CA LEU A 56 -7.13 10.89 -4.04
C LEU A 56 -5.79 11.01 -4.77
N ALA A 57 -4.98 12.03 -4.43
CA ALA A 57 -3.64 12.18 -4.99
C ALA A 57 -2.74 10.99 -4.64
N LEU A 58 -2.77 10.54 -3.39
CA LEU A 58 -2.01 9.38 -2.93
C LEU A 58 -2.45 8.08 -3.62
N ALA A 59 -3.76 7.85 -3.74
CA ALA A 59 -4.29 6.67 -4.45
C ALA A 59 -3.88 6.64 -5.93
N ARG A 60 -3.85 7.80 -6.59
CA ARG A 60 -3.36 7.95 -7.97
C ARG A 60 -1.86 7.69 -8.07
N GLU A 61 -1.08 8.23 -7.15
CA GLU A 61 0.37 8.01 -7.12
C GLU A 61 0.70 6.52 -6.95
N VAL A 62 0.08 5.85 -5.98
CA VAL A 62 0.25 4.41 -5.77
C VAL A 62 -0.12 3.64 -7.02
N THR A 63 -1.28 3.94 -7.63
CA THR A 63 -1.70 3.28 -8.87
C THR A 63 -0.67 3.47 -9.99
N ALA A 64 -0.19 4.69 -10.19
CA ALA A 64 0.71 5.03 -11.29
C ALA A 64 2.11 4.42 -11.14
N ARG A 65 2.60 4.30 -9.90
CA ARG A 65 3.95 3.83 -9.61
C ARG A 65 4.02 2.32 -9.34
N THR A 66 2.89 1.66 -9.10
CA THR A 66 2.86 0.21 -8.86
C THR A 66 3.17 -0.56 -10.13
N THR A 67 4.26 -1.32 -10.10
CA THR A 67 4.73 -2.20 -11.17
C THR A 67 4.36 -3.65 -10.94
N GLY A 68 3.99 -4.02 -9.71
CA GLY A 68 3.56 -5.36 -9.35
C GLY A 68 2.99 -5.44 -7.94
N MET A 69 2.34 -6.56 -7.64
CA MET A 69 1.75 -6.83 -6.32
C MET A 69 2.21 -8.21 -5.84
N LEU A 70 2.52 -8.31 -4.56
CA LEU A 70 2.68 -9.59 -3.85
C LEU A 70 1.58 -9.70 -2.80
N ARG A 71 0.89 -10.83 -2.77
CA ARG A 71 -0.10 -11.16 -1.74
C ARG A 71 0.29 -12.48 -1.09
N CYS A 72 0.45 -12.47 0.22
CA CYS A 72 0.65 -13.67 1.02
C CYS A 72 -0.63 -13.94 1.82
N LEU A 73 -1.16 -15.16 1.70
CA LEU A 73 -2.28 -15.66 2.48
C LEU A 73 -1.75 -16.73 3.42
N VAL A 74 -2.01 -16.57 4.71
CA VAL A 74 -1.66 -17.54 5.76
C VAL A 74 -2.96 -18.14 6.27
N VAL A 75 -3.11 -19.46 6.16
CA VAL A 75 -4.30 -20.18 6.62
C VAL A 75 -3.85 -21.34 7.48
N GLY A 76 -4.46 -21.50 8.64
CA GLY A 76 -4.19 -22.60 9.56
C GLY A 76 -5.15 -22.61 10.73
N PRO A 77 -5.04 -23.59 11.64
CA PRO A 77 -5.80 -23.56 12.89
C PRO A 77 -5.45 -22.29 13.68
N SER A 78 -6.45 -21.72 14.34
CA SER A 78 -6.25 -20.77 15.41
C SER A 78 -5.67 -21.53 16.60
N GLY A 79 -4.63 -21.02 17.27
CA GLY A 79 -3.94 -21.69 18.38
C GLY A 79 -4.81 -22.02 19.62
N ASP A 80 -6.10 -21.70 19.57
CA ASP A 80 -7.08 -22.05 20.61
C ASP A 80 -7.59 -23.49 20.38
N GLN A 81 -6.93 -24.45 21.04
CA GLN A 81 -7.09 -25.90 20.84
C GLN A 81 -8.53 -26.44 21.07
N ASP A 82 -9.43 -25.63 21.62
CA ASP A 82 -10.83 -25.97 21.88
C ASP A 82 -11.80 -25.42 20.82
N THR A 83 -11.30 -24.80 19.75
CA THR A 83 -12.13 -24.30 18.64
C THR A 83 -11.64 -24.84 17.29
N ASP A 84 -12.57 -25.30 16.45
CA ASP A 84 -12.32 -25.61 15.02
C ASP A 84 -12.09 -24.33 14.18
N ASP A 85 -11.65 -23.24 14.82
CA ASP A 85 -11.51 -21.94 14.20
C ASP A 85 -10.26 -21.91 13.31
N LEU A 86 -10.46 -21.46 12.07
CA LEU A 86 -9.38 -21.23 11.12
C LEU A 86 -8.93 -19.77 11.20
N LEU A 87 -7.64 -19.57 11.41
CA LEU A 87 -7.00 -18.29 11.15
C LEU A 87 -6.83 -18.07 9.65
N VAL A 88 -7.22 -16.88 9.19
CA VAL A 88 -6.94 -16.40 7.84
C VAL A 88 -6.25 -15.04 7.94
N GLY A 89 -4.92 -15.03 7.81
CA GLY A 89 -4.09 -13.84 7.75
C GLY A 89 -3.77 -13.45 6.30
N GLN A 90 -3.72 -12.16 6.00
CA GLN A 90 -3.31 -11.67 4.69
C GLN A 90 -2.36 -10.48 4.82
N VAL A 91 -1.27 -10.55 4.06
CA VAL A 91 -0.34 -9.43 3.89
C VAL A 91 -0.22 -9.10 2.40
N VAL A 92 -0.23 -7.81 2.08
CA VAL A 92 -0.15 -7.31 0.70
C VAL A 92 0.98 -6.30 0.61
N TRP A 93 1.80 -6.44 -0.43
CA TRP A 93 2.81 -5.46 -0.81
C TRP A 93 2.67 -5.03 -2.27
N PHE A 94 3.04 -3.79 -2.53
CA PHE A 94 3.19 -3.23 -3.87
C PHE A 94 4.67 -3.01 -4.18
N ALA A 95 5.11 -3.51 -5.34
CA ALA A 95 6.39 -3.15 -5.91
C ALA A 95 6.21 -1.86 -6.70
N THR A 96 7.02 -0.84 -6.41
CA THR A 96 7.06 0.42 -7.15
C THR A 96 8.41 0.62 -7.81
N ASP A 97 8.53 1.66 -8.63
CA ASP A 97 9.80 2.11 -9.21
C ASP A 97 10.86 2.53 -8.17
N ALA A 98 10.46 2.74 -6.90
CA ALA A 98 11.34 3.19 -5.83
C ALA A 98 11.49 2.21 -4.65
N GLY A 99 10.92 1.01 -4.76
CA GLY A 99 10.97 0.01 -3.70
C GLY A 99 9.59 -0.57 -3.37
N TRP A 100 9.49 -1.23 -2.23
CA TRP A 100 8.26 -1.92 -1.80
C TRP A 100 7.47 -1.08 -0.81
N ILE A 101 6.15 -1.21 -0.89
CA ILE A 101 5.20 -0.66 0.07
C ILE A 101 4.41 -1.83 0.64
N GLY A 102 4.32 -1.92 1.97
CA GLY A 102 3.40 -2.81 2.66
C GLY A 102 2.11 -2.10 3.05
N LEU A 103 1.00 -2.84 3.04
CA LEU A 103 -0.30 -2.39 3.52
C LEU A 103 -0.51 -2.85 4.97
N GLU A 104 -0.57 -1.91 5.90
CA GLU A 104 -0.92 -2.20 7.28
C GLU A 104 -2.33 -1.69 7.59
N PRO A 105 -3.17 -2.48 8.27
CA PRO A 105 -4.42 -1.98 8.83
C PRO A 105 -4.14 -0.85 9.82
N ASP A 106 -4.90 0.23 9.73
CA ASP A 106 -4.88 1.27 10.76
C ASP A 106 -5.83 0.89 11.91
N PRO A 107 -5.32 0.66 13.13
CA PRO A 107 -6.16 0.23 14.25
C PRO A 107 -7.11 1.32 14.76
N ALA A 108 -6.86 2.60 14.43
CA ALA A 108 -7.70 3.71 14.87
C ALA A 108 -9.05 3.76 14.13
N GLU A 109 -9.09 3.32 12.87
CA GLU A 109 -10.26 3.42 12.01
C GLU A 109 -10.42 2.15 11.17
N ARG A 110 -11.49 1.39 11.44
CA ARG A 110 -11.82 0.19 10.65
C ARG A 110 -11.89 0.57 9.16
N ARG A 111 -11.05 -0.09 8.33
CA ARG A 111 -10.94 0.04 6.86
C ARG A 111 -9.97 1.12 6.34
N MET A 112 -9.24 1.81 7.21
CA MET A 112 -8.08 2.60 6.80
C MET A 112 -6.84 1.72 6.70
N VAL A 113 -5.94 2.06 5.78
CA VAL A 113 -4.64 1.41 5.64
C VAL A 113 -3.52 2.44 5.66
N ARG A 114 -2.41 2.05 6.27
CA ARG A 114 -1.13 2.75 6.20
C ARG A 114 -0.27 2.13 5.11
N LEU A 115 0.23 2.98 4.23
CA LEU A 115 1.28 2.66 3.28
C LEU A 115 2.62 2.83 3.98
N ALA A 116 3.32 1.73 4.23
CA ALA A 116 4.63 1.74 4.84
C ALA A 116 5.70 1.31 3.81
N PRO A 117 6.75 2.09 3.56
CA PRO A 117 7.90 1.59 2.84
C PRO A 117 8.49 0.36 3.53
N VAL A 118 8.83 -0.68 2.76
CA VAL A 118 9.35 -1.95 3.25
C VAL A 118 10.65 -2.28 2.52
N ALA A 119 11.69 -2.64 3.27
CA ALA A 119 12.90 -3.19 2.68
C ALA A 119 12.60 -4.60 2.14
N ARG A 120 13.21 -4.98 1.00
CA ARG A 120 12.90 -6.25 0.34
C ARG A 120 13.17 -7.46 1.25
N GLU A 121 14.23 -7.36 2.04
CA GLU A 121 14.67 -8.33 3.05
C GLU A 121 13.66 -8.49 4.20
N ASP A 122 12.83 -7.49 4.46
CA ASP A 122 11.88 -7.46 5.58
C ASP A 122 10.48 -7.98 5.20
N ILE A 123 10.24 -8.32 3.93
CA ILE A 123 8.95 -8.86 3.47
C ILE A 123 8.55 -10.10 4.30
N GLY A 124 9.52 -10.98 4.63
CA GLY A 124 9.24 -12.17 5.45
C GLY A 124 8.85 -11.84 6.89
N THR A 125 9.40 -10.78 7.46
CA THR A 125 9.17 -10.36 8.86
C THR A 125 7.70 -10.03 9.12
N TRP A 126 7.02 -9.45 8.13
CA TRP A 126 5.61 -9.09 8.21
C TRP A 126 4.66 -10.30 8.26
N VAL A 127 5.09 -11.45 7.76
CA VAL A 127 4.32 -12.70 7.77
C VAL A 127 4.49 -13.44 9.10
N ALA A 128 5.59 -13.20 9.81
CA ALA A 128 5.96 -13.92 11.03
C ALA A 128 4.87 -13.93 12.13
N PRO A 129 4.13 -12.83 12.41
CA PRO A 129 3.07 -12.86 13.42
C PRO A 129 1.94 -13.85 13.08
N TYR A 130 1.52 -13.89 11.82
CA TYR A 130 0.47 -14.81 11.36
C TYR A 130 0.93 -16.27 11.41
N VAL A 131 2.19 -16.53 11.08
CA VAL A 131 2.78 -17.87 11.17
C VAL A 131 2.90 -18.31 12.64
N ALA A 132 3.28 -17.40 13.53
CA ALA A 132 3.35 -17.70 14.97
C ALA A 132 1.98 -18.06 15.54
N GLU A 133 0.91 -17.39 15.10
CA GLU A 133 -0.46 -17.65 15.55
C GLU A 133 -1.00 -19.00 15.03
N VAL A 134 -0.60 -19.42 13.81
CA VAL A 134 -0.95 -20.74 13.26
C VAL A 134 -0.19 -21.89 13.94
N LEU A 135 1.03 -21.62 14.41
CA LEU A 135 1.92 -22.66 14.97
C LEU A 135 1.95 -22.70 16.50
N GLY A 136 1.33 -21.73 17.18
CA GLY A 136 1.25 -21.64 18.64
C GLY A 136 0.07 -22.43 19.20
#